data_AF-A0A837IJM7-F1
#
_entry.id   AF-A0A837IJM7-F1
#
_cell.length_a   1.000
_cell.length_b   1.000
_cell.length_c   1.000
_cell.angle_alpha   90.00
_cell.angle_beta   90.00
_cell.angle_gamma   90.00
#
_symmetry.space_group_name_H-M   'P 1'
#
loop_
_entity.id
_entity.type
_entity.pdbx_description
1 polymer ?
#
loop_
_entity_poly.entity_id
_entity_poly.type
_entity_poly.pdbx_seq_one_letter_code
_entity_poly.pdbx_strand_id
1 'polypeptide(L)'
;MTIDPKLKNDISAIALKHINPNETKVFIFGSRVSGTNVKFSDIDLGFESDKKIPYNLIMDIEDDFENSNIPYSVDVVDFSKVSNKFKEVAMKNIMYLN
;
A
#
# COMPACT_ATOMS: atom_id res chain seq x y z
N MET A 1 10.13 9.60 9.70
CA MET A 1 11.12 8.57 9.30
C MET A 1 10.69 8.08 7.93
N THR A 2 11.54 8.23 6.91
CA THR A 2 11.22 7.93 5.51
C THR A 2 11.18 6.41 5.28
N ILE A 3 10.50 5.96 4.23
CA ILE A 3 10.55 4.55 3.81
C ILE A 3 11.94 4.25 3.26
N ASP A 4 12.70 3.45 4.02
CA ASP A 4 14.00 2.97 3.59
C ASP A 4 13.88 1.77 2.63
N PRO A 5 14.96 1.40 1.91
CA PRO A 5 14.90 0.32 0.93
C PRO A 5 14.54 -1.05 1.51
N LYS A 6 14.91 -1.34 2.75
CA LYS A 6 14.59 -2.61 3.40
C LYS A 6 13.10 -2.69 3.67
N LEU A 7 12.55 -1.66 4.31
CA LEU A 7 11.12 -1.56 4.57
C LEU A 7 10.31 -1.62 3.27
N LYS A 8 10.75 -0.93 2.21
CA LYS A 8 10.12 -0.99 0.89
C LYS A 8 10.05 -2.44 0.34
N ASN A 9 11.16 -3.16 0.42
CA ASN A 9 11.25 -4.53 -0.08
C ASN A 9 10.39 -5.49 0.74
N ASP A 10 10.38 -5.34 2.07
CA ASP A 10 9.56 -6.16 2.97
C ASP A 10 8.06 -5.96 2.66
N ILE A 11 7.61 -4.70 2.47
CA ILE A 11 6.22 -4.40 2.09
C ILE A 11 5.88 -4.96 0.71
N SER A 12 6.76 -4.75 -0.28
CA SER A 12 6.55 -5.23 -1.64
C SER A 12 6.44 -6.76 -1.69
N ALA A 13 7.29 -7.48 -0.95
CA ALA A 13 7.27 -8.94 -0.90
C ALA A 13 5.95 -9.50 -0.35
N ILE A 14 5.39 -8.86 0.70
CA ILE A 14 4.11 -9.25 1.28
C ILE A 14 2.97 -8.92 0.32
N ALA A 15 2.91 -7.67 -0.17
CA ALA A 15 1.82 -7.22 -1.05
C ALA A 15 1.74 -8.07 -2.33
N LEU A 16 2.88 -8.33 -2.97
CA LEU A 16 2.95 -9.03 -4.26
C LEU A 16 2.77 -10.55 -4.17
N LYS A 17 2.72 -11.14 -2.97
CA LYS A 17 2.42 -12.57 -2.79
C LYS A 17 1.01 -12.94 -3.28
N HIS A 18 0.09 -11.99 -3.17
CA HIS A 18 -1.34 -12.21 -3.38
C HIS A 18 -1.84 -11.71 -4.73
N ILE A 19 -1.15 -10.74 -5.34
CA ILE A 19 -1.62 -10.07 -6.56
C ILE A 19 -0.71 -10.32 -7.74
N ASN A 20 -1.27 -10.23 -8.95
CA ASN A 20 -0.48 -10.23 -10.17
C ASN A 20 0.09 -8.82 -10.41
N PRO A 21 1.42 -8.62 -10.35
CA PRO A 21 2.03 -7.30 -10.53
C PRO A 21 1.81 -6.69 -11.92
N ASN A 22 1.47 -7.51 -12.92
CA ASN A 22 1.17 -7.01 -14.27
C ASN A 22 -0.28 -6.50 -14.41
N GLU A 23 -1.17 -6.86 -13.50
CA GLU A 23 -2.60 -6.46 -13.55
C GLU A 23 -2.97 -5.46 -12.44
N THR A 24 -2.14 -5.31 -11.42
CA THR A 24 -2.39 -4.45 -10.27
C THR A 24 -1.16 -3.62 -9.96
N LYS A 25 -1.31 -2.29 -9.99
CA LYS A 25 -0.29 -1.36 -9.52
C LYS A 25 -0.34 -1.28 -8.01
N VAL A 26 0.82 -1.34 -7.38
CA VAL A 26 0.97 -1.25 -5.93
C VAL A 26 1.87 -0.07 -5.61
N PHE A 27 1.41 0.76 -4.71
CA PHE A 27 2.18 1.94 -4.32
C PHE A 27 1.90 2.33 -2.88
N ILE A 28 2.91 2.92 -2.25
CA ILE A 28 2.72 3.59 -0.96
C ILE A 28 2.34 5.04 -1.25
N PHE A 29 1.40 5.60 -0.49
CA PHE A 29 0.99 6.99 -0.57
C PHE A 29 0.98 7.65 0.81
N GLY A 30 0.38 8.84 0.90
CA GLY A 30 0.10 9.48 2.18
C GLY A 30 1.32 10.07 2.87
N SER A 31 1.29 10.08 4.21
CA SER A 31 2.18 10.91 5.03
C SER A 31 3.65 10.47 4.93
N ARG A 32 3.90 9.17 4.78
CA ARG A 32 5.26 8.58 4.72
C ARG A 32 5.99 8.86 3.42
N VAL A 33 5.26 9.13 2.34
CA VAL A 33 5.82 9.56 1.05
C VAL A 33 5.88 11.08 0.97
N SER A 34 4.91 11.78 1.55
CA SER A 34 4.85 13.25 1.53
C SER A 34 5.79 13.93 2.53
N GLY A 35 6.49 13.18 3.38
CA GLY A 35 7.44 13.72 4.37
C GLY A 35 6.80 14.43 5.56
N THR A 36 5.47 14.32 5.71
CA THR A 36 4.69 14.91 6.80
C THR A 36 4.39 13.91 7.92
N ASN A 37 4.97 12.71 7.88
CA ASN A 37 4.70 11.66 8.84
C ASN A 37 5.27 11.91 10.24
N VAL A 38 4.55 11.44 11.25
CA VAL A 38 5.07 11.30 12.62
C VAL A 38 5.70 9.92 12.80
N LYS A 39 6.47 9.73 13.87
CA LYS A 39 7.33 8.54 14.08
C LYS A 39 6.59 7.19 13.97
N PHE A 40 5.31 7.15 14.33
CA PHE A 40 4.47 5.95 14.35
C PHE A 40 3.25 6.04 13.43
N SER A 41 3.28 6.88 12.39
CA SER A 41 2.20 6.88 11.39
C SER A 41 2.09 5.50 10.73
N ASP A 42 0.89 5.12 10.33
CA ASP A 42 0.64 4.00 9.42
C ASP A 42 1.39 4.15 8.08
N ILE A 43 1.43 3.05 7.33
CA ILE A 43 1.83 2.99 5.93
C ILE A 43 0.56 2.86 5.10
N ASP A 44 0.24 3.89 4.33
CA ASP A 44 -0.89 3.85 3.40
C ASP A 44 -0.48 3.08 2.11
N LEU A 45 -1.05 1.90 1.89
CA LEU A 45 -0.74 1.02 0.76
C LEU A 45 -1.93 0.96 -0.22
N GLY A 46 -1.72 1.50 -1.41
CA GLY A 46 -2.72 1.55 -2.47
C GLY A 46 -2.58 0.42 -3.48
N PHE A 47 -3.71 -0.16 -3.87
CA PHE A 47 -3.83 -1.14 -4.95
C PHE A 47 -4.76 -0.60 -6.04
N GLU A 48 -4.26 -0.47 -7.26
CA GLU A 48 -5.03 -0.02 -8.42
C GLU A 48 -5.03 -1.09 -9.50
N SER A 49 -6.21 -1.60 -9.84
CA SER A 49 -6.41 -2.54 -10.94
C SER A 49 -7.66 -2.17 -11.74
N ASP A 50 -7.64 -2.48 -13.03
CA ASP A 50 -8.83 -2.38 -13.90
C ASP A 50 -9.88 -3.44 -13.53
N LYS A 51 -9.45 -4.53 -12.88
CA LYS A 51 -10.33 -5.58 -12.38
C LYS A 51 -10.61 -5.35 -10.90
N LYS A 52 -11.81 -5.75 -10.46
CA LYS A 52 -12.17 -5.76 -9.04
C LYS A 52 -11.22 -6.70 -8.28
N ILE A 53 -10.54 -6.18 -7.26
CA ILE A 53 -9.77 -6.99 -6.34
C ILE A 53 -10.75 -7.74 -5.41
N PRO A 54 -10.70 -9.08 -5.36
CA PRO A 54 -11.54 -9.87 -4.47
C PRO A 54 -11.34 -9.47 -3.00
N TYR A 55 -12.42 -9.42 -2.22
CA TYR A 55 -12.34 -9.00 -0.81
C TYR A 55 -11.50 -9.95 0.04
N ASN A 56 -11.57 -11.26 -0.23
CA ASN A 56 -10.72 -12.24 0.44
C ASN A 56 -9.23 -11.98 0.23
N LEU A 57 -8.85 -11.47 -0.94
CA LEU A 57 -7.45 -11.14 -1.22
C LEU A 57 -6.97 -9.96 -0.39
N ILE A 58 -7.83 -8.96 -0.18
CA ILE A 58 -7.52 -7.83 0.70
C ILE A 58 -7.36 -8.32 2.14
N MET A 59 -8.26 -9.18 2.63
CA MET A 59 -8.12 -9.78 3.96
C MET A 59 -6.83 -10.59 4.11
N ASP A 60 -6.48 -11.42 3.11
CA ASP A 60 -5.24 -12.21 3.14
C ASP A 60 -3.98 -11.32 3.17
N ILE A 61 -4.01 -10.17 2.50
CA ILE A 61 -2.94 -9.16 2.54
C ILE A 61 -2.86 -8.49 3.93
N GLU A 62 -3.99 -8.07 4.48
CA GLU A 62 -4.07 -7.46 5.81
C GLU A 62 -3.55 -8.43 6.88
N ASP A 63 -3.99 -9.69 6.85
CA ASP A 63 -3.54 -10.75 7.76
C ASP A 63 -2.03 -10.99 7.65
N ASP A 64 -1.46 -11.04 6.44
CA ASP A 64 -0.02 -11.21 6.27
C ASP A 64 0.77 -10.00 6.80
N PHE A 65 0.23 -8.78 6.71
CA PHE A 65 0.85 -7.59 7.31
C PHE A 65 0.79 -7.61 8.85
N GLU A 66 -0.35 -7.97 9.42
CA GLU A 66 -0.51 -8.10 10.88
C GLU A 66 0.43 -9.16 11.48
N ASN A 67 0.68 -10.25 10.74
CA ASN A 67 1.58 -11.32 11.16
C ASN A 67 3.05 -11.08 10.75
N SER A 68 3.38 -9.92 10.19
CA SER A 68 4.74 -9.60 9.73
C SER A 68 5.62 -8.99 10.82
N ASN A 69 6.93 -8.91 10.54
CA ASN A 69 7.90 -8.20 11.40
C ASN A 69 7.98 -6.70 11.07
N ILE A 70 7.06 -6.15 10.28
CA ILE A 70 7.06 -4.72 9.95
C ILE A 70 6.58 -3.95 11.20
N PRO A 71 7.38 -3.00 11.72
CA PRO A 71 7.08 -2.34 13.00
C PRO A 71 6.04 -1.22 12.88
N TYR A 72 5.18 -1.27 11.85
CA TYR A 72 4.18 -0.25 11.53
C TYR A 72 2.91 -0.93 11.03
N SER A 73 1.75 -0.39 11.38
CA SER A 73 0.50 -0.76 10.75
C SER A 73 0.51 -0.38 9.27
N VAL A 74 -0.14 -1.22 8.46
CA VAL A 74 -0.31 -0.98 7.02
C VAL A 74 -1.81 -0.85 6.76
N ASP A 75 -2.23 0.29 6.21
CA ASP A 75 -3.61 0.52 5.78
C ASP A 75 -3.73 0.13 4.30
N VAL A 76 -4.55 -0.88 4.02
CA VAL A 76 -4.70 -1.45 2.67
C VAL A 76 -5.90 -0.80 1.98
N VAL A 77 -5.65 -0.05 0.92
CA VAL A 77 -6.66 0.74 0.23
C VAL A 77 -6.83 0.27 -1.22
N ASP A 78 -8.05 -0.16 -1.54
CA ASP A 78 -8.47 -0.50 -2.90
C ASP A 78 -8.87 0.76 -3.68
N PHE A 79 -7.99 1.23 -4.57
CA PHE A 79 -8.19 2.45 -5.36
C PHE A 79 -9.24 2.30 -6.47
N SER A 80 -9.80 1.10 -6.70
CA SER A 80 -10.98 0.94 -7.55
C SER A 80 -12.26 1.42 -6.87
N LYS A 81 -12.26 1.56 -5.54
CA LYS A 81 -13.43 1.91 -4.72
C LYS A 81 -13.40 3.34 -4.14
N VAL A 82 -12.24 3.99 -4.17
CA VAL A 82 -12.11 5.35 -3.62
C VAL A 82 -12.72 6.40 -4.54
N SER A 83 -13.09 7.55 -3.98
CA SER A 83 -13.58 8.67 -4.79
C SER A 83 -12.47 9.25 -5.70
N ASN A 84 -12.84 9.81 -6.84
CA ASN A 84 -11.90 10.48 -7.76
C ASN A 84 -11.10 11.58 -7.06
N LYS A 85 -11.74 12.37 -6.18
CA LYS A 85 -11.08 13.42 -5.40
C LYS A 85 -9.99 12.84 -4.48
N PHE A 86 -10.26 11.72 -3.82
CA PHE A 86 -9.28 11.04 -2.98
C PHE A 86 -8.10 10.55 -3.84
N LYS A 87 -8.39 9.88 -4.94
CA LYS A 87 -7.40 9.38 -5.89
C LYS A 87 -6.48 10.49 -6.40
N GLU A 88 -7.04 11.62 -6.83
CA GLU A 88 -6.29 12.79 -7.29
C GLU A 88 -5.34 13.35 -6.23
N VAL A 89 -5.74 13.35 -4.95
CA VAL A 89 -4.89 13.85 -3.87
C VAL A 89 -3.81 12.83 -3.51
N ALA A 90 -4.19 11.56 -3.35
CA ALA A 90 -3.27 10.49 -2.96
C ALA A 90 -2.20 10.24 -4.02
N MET A 91 -2.56 10.26 -5.31
CA MET A 91 -1.63 9.99 -6.41
C MET A 91 -0.60 11.10 -6.66
N LYS A 92 -0.71 12.27 -6.00
CA LYS A 92 0.29 13.36 -6.14
C LYS A 92 1.68 12.96 -5.66
N ASN A 93 1.74 12.17 -4.59
CA ASN A 93 2.99 11.72 -3.98
C ASN A 93 2.87 10.24 -3.66
N ILE A 94 3.40 9.40 -4.54
CA ILE A 94 3.38 7.95 -4.41
C ILE A 94 4.75 7.33 -4.65
N MET A 95 4.96 6.16 -4.07
CA MET A 95 6.13 5.32 -4.30
C MET A 95 5.66 3.96 -4.80
N TYR A 96 5.90 3.66 -6.08
CA TYR A 96 5.58 2.36 -6.65
C TYR A 96 6.45 1.23 -6.08
N LEU A 97 5.80 0.08 -5.87
CA LEU A 97 6.40 -1.15 -5.35
C LEU A 97 6.60 -2.23 -6.43
N ASN A 98 5.99 -2.04 -7.61
CA ASN A 98 6.14 -2.84 -8.81
C ASN A 98 6.18 -1.98 -10.08
#